data_AF-A0A3R7LJU9-F1
#
_entry.id   AF-A0A3R7LJU9-F1
#
_cell.length_a   1.000
_cell.length_b   1.000
_cell.length_c   1.000
_cell.angle_alpha   90.00
_cell.angle_beta   90.00
_cell.angle_gamma   90.00
#
_symmetry.space_group_name_H-M   'P 1'
#
loop_
_entity.id
_entity.type
_entity.pdbx_description
1 polymer ?
#
loop_
_entity_poly.entity_id
_entity_poly.type
_entity_poly.pdbx_seq_one_letter_code
_entity_poly.pdbx_strand_id
1 'polypeptide(L)'
;MRITGIQRTTAAALTAAALLTGCGAAGGGAPGADGERPARGASPAADPTRLPGVGDRLHARVPESSRQAVVVYGEGRDSADAEAVLYTRKGDTWDRTRAWPAHNGKRGWTPDHRAGDKRSPSGVFTLSDAGGVLADPGAKLPYTRSAAFAAPRSWAKTHWHDFDYVIAIDYNRVKGTPPNDPNRPRGEDKGGYIWLHLDHGSGTSGCVSLPKTGMEYLLRTLDPEADPVVVMGEKQYLKG
;
A
#
# COMPACT_ATOMS: atom_id res chain seq x y z
N MET A 1 30.68 49.05 -28.68
CA MET A 1 29.76 50.20 -28.53
C MET A 1 29.06 50.10 -27.18
N ARG A 2 29.24 51.14 -26.35
CA ARG A 2 28.43 51.68 -25.23
C ARG A 2 27.64 50.68 -24.35
N ILE A 3 27.91 50.45 -23.05
CA ILE A 3 28.13 51.31 -21.85
C ILE A 3 26.92 51.19 -20.88
N THR A 4 27.22 50.81 -19.62
CA THR A 4 26.52 51.02 -18.32
C THR A 4 25.11 50.44 -18.14
N GLY A 5 24.76 49.80 -17.02
CA GLY A 5 25.13 50.01 -15.61
C GLY A 5 23.81 50.25 -14.85
N ILE A 6 23.54 49.63 -13.70
CA ILE A 6 23.90 50.13 -12.37
C ILE A 6 23.52 49.06 -11.32
N GLN A 7 24.48 48.73 -10.45
CA GLN A 7 24.28 48.14 -9.13
C GLN A 7 23.92 49.23 -8.12
N ARG A 8 23.27 48.85 -7.00
CA ARG A 8 23.38 49.36 -5.61
C ARG A 8 22.08 48.98 -4.88
N THR A 9 22.01 48.55 -3.62
CA THR A 9 22.97 48.51 -2.50
C THR A 9 22.36 47.66 -1.37
N THR A 10 23.25 47.07 -0.59
CA THR A 10 23.07 46.43 0.72
C THR A 10 22.50 47.35 1.81
N ALA A 11 21.81 46.79 2.78
CA ALA A 11 21.88 47.24 4.18
C ALA A 11 21.66 46.06 5.15
N ALA A 12 22.52 45.99 6.15
CA ALA A 12 22.66 44.91 7.12
C ALA A 12 22.05 45.27 8.49
N ALA A 13 21.74 44.20 9.24
CA ALA A 13 21.92 44.00 10.69
C ALA A 13 21.03 44.77 11.69
N LEU A 14 20.48 44.03 12.67
CA LEU A 14 20.96 44.00 14.07
C LEU A 14 20.12 43.04 14.95
N THR A 15 20.85 42.38 15.85
CA THR A 15 20.49 41.44 16.92
C THR A 15 19.71 42.05 18.09
N ALA A 16 18.91 41.23 18.79
CA ALA A 16 18.84 41.24 20.27
C ALA A 16 18.20 39.96 20.81
N ALA A 17 18.96 39.21 21.61
CA ALA A 17 18.46 38.20 22.53
C ALA A 17 18.13 38.89 23.87
N ALA A 18 17.04 38.48 24.51
CA ALA A 18 16.75 38.79 25.91
C ALA A 18 16.34 37.51 26.64
N LEU A 19 17.21 37.07 27.55
CA LEU A 19 16.95 36.10 28.60
C LEU A 19 16.22 36.81 29.75
N LEU A 20 15.17 36.20 30.28
CA LEU A 20 14.69 36.47 31.63
C LEU A 20 14.44 35.14 32.35
N THR A 21 15.35 34.84 33.27
CA THR A 21 15.18 33.92 34.39
C THR A 21 14.27 34.57 35.44
N GLY A 22 13.38 33.79 36.03
CA GLY A 22 12.57 34.20 37.18
C GLY A 22 12.15 32.99 38.01
N CYS A 23 12.86 32.73 39.11
CA CYS A 23 12.45 31.84 40.18
C CYS A 23 11.43 32.56 41.08
N GLY A 24 10.39 31.87 41.51
CA GLY A 24 9.48 32.34 42.54
C GLY A 24 8.67 31.18 43.10
N ALA A 25 8.95 30.79 44.34
CA ALA A 25 8.24 29.76 45.08
C ALA A 25 7.37 30.38 46.19
N ALA A 26 6.31 29.64 46.51
CA ALA A 26 5.51 29.59 47.74
C ALA A 26 4.36 30.58 47.96
N GLY A 27 3.15 29.99 48.09
CA GLY A 27 2.26 30.26 49.23
C GLY A 27 0.81 30.60 48.91
N GLY A 28 -0.11 29.67 49.22
CA GLY A 28 -1.53 30.01 49.47
C GLY A 28 -2.54 29.00 48.90
N GLY A 29 -2.98 28.04 49.71
CA GLY A 29 -4.02 27.08 49.36
C GLY A 29 -5.45 27.57 49.60
N ALA A 30 -6.39 27.01 48.83
CA ALA A 30 -7.79 26.80 49.20
C ALA A 30 -8.36 25.62 48.34
N PRO A 31 -9.18 24.72 48.91
CA PRO A 31 -9.64 23.51 48.22
C PRO A 31 -11.01 23.74 47.56
N GLY A 32 -11.27 23.08 46.43
CA GLY A 32 -12.63 22.94 45.91
C GLY A 32 -12.72 22.85 44.39
N ALA A 33 -12.85 21.61 43.90
CA ALA A 33 -13.70 21.17 42.80
C ALA A 33 -13.02 19.99 42.10
N ASP A 34 -13.42 18.78 42.49
CA ASP A 34 -13.14 17.55 41.74
C ASP A 34 -13.85 17.64 40.39
N GLY A 35 -13.16 18.26 39.43
CA GLY A 35 -13.50 18.19 38.02
C GLY A 35 -13.13 16.81 37.53
N GLU A 36 -14.09 15.90 37.53
CA GLU A 36 -13.99 14.59 36.90
C GLU A 36 -13.58 14.80 35.43
N ARG A 37 -12.30 14.56 35.13
CA ARG A 37 -11.79 14.57 33.75
C ARG A 37 -12.61 13.53 32.99
N PRO A 38 -13.22 13.86 31.84
CA PRO A 38 -13.87 12.85 31.04
C PRO A 38 -12.80 11.80 30.72
N ALA A 39 -13.04 10.57 31.16
CA ALA A 39 -12.24 9.44 30.75
C ALA A 39 -12.23 9.47 29.23
N ARG A 40 -11.04 9.74 28.65
CA ARG A 40 -10.82 9.53 27.22
C ARG A 40 -11.20 8.08 27.00
N GLY A 41 -12.38 7.86 26.43
CA GLY A 41 -12.88 6.53 26.13
C GLY A 41 -11.76 5.82 25.41
N ALA A 42 -11.23 4.76 26.02
CA ALA A 42 -10.28 3.90 25.35
C ALA A 42 -10.95 3.52 24.04
N SER A 43 -10.33 3.85 22.90
CA SER A 43 -10.76 3.29 21.64
C SER A 43 -10.89 1.78 21.86
N PRO A 44 -12.02 1.16 21.46
CA PRO A 44 -12.18 -0.28 21.63
C PRO A 44 -10.90 -0.96 21.15
N ALA A 45 -10.32 -1.82 22.00
CA ALA A 45 -9.16 -2.59 21.59
C ALA A 45 -9.50 -3.28 20.28
N ALA A 46 -8.65 -3.15 19.27
CA ALA A 46 -8.90 -3.76 17.98
C ALA A 46 -9.11 -5.27 18.18
N ASP A 47 -10.22 -5.80 17.66
CA ASP A 47 -10.50 -7.23 17.71
C ASP A 47 -9.39 -7.97 16.97
N PRO A 48 -8.55 -8.75 17.68
CA PRO A 48 -7.39 -9.40 17.08
C PRO A 48 -7.80 -10.48 16.08
N THR A 49 -9.06 -10.92 16.09
CA THR A 49 -9.59 -11.90 15.12
C THR A 49 -9.92 -11.28 13.77
N ARG A 50 -9.83 -9.95 13.66
CA ARG A 50 -10.21 -9.19 12.48
C ARG A 50 -9.00 -8.51 11.85
N LEU A 51 -8.95 -8.50 10.53
CA LEU A 51 -7.99 -7.66 9.80
C LEU A 51 -8.25 -6.18 10.13
N PRO A 52 -7.27 -5.43 10.66
CA PRO A 52 -7.46 -4.05 11.07
C PRO A 52 -7.95 -3.17 9.91
N GLY A 53 -8.99 -2.36 10.15
CA GLY A 53 -9.54 -1.43 9.15
C GLY A 53 -10.34 -2.09 8.02
N VAL A 54 -10.63 -3.40 8.11
CA VAL A 54 -11.45 -4.15 7.15
C VAL A 54 -12.81 -4.46 7.77
N GLY A 55 -13.87 -3.85 7.22
CA GLY A 55 -15.25 -4.03 7.68
C GLY A 55 -15.81 -5.42 7.39
N ASP A 56 -16.95 -5.73 8.02
CA ASP A 56 -17.62 -7.05 7.95
C ASP A 56 -17.85 -7.53 6.51
N ARG A 57 -18.26 -6.61 5.61
CA ARG A 57 -18.53 -6.91 4.20
C ARG A 57 -17.34 -7.52 3.46
N LEU A 58 -16.13 -7.02 3.72
CA LEU A 58 -14.91 -7.53 3.06
C LEU A 58 -14.29 -8.65 3.88
N HIS A 59 -14.36 -8.59 5.21
CA HIS A 59 -13.87 -9.65 6.07
C HIS A 59 -14.56 -10.99 5.79
N ALA A 60 -15.88 -10.99 5.57
CA ALA A 60 -16.65 -12.17 5.20
C ALA A 60 -16.28 -12.77 3.83
N ARG A 61 -15.49 -12.06 3.00
CA ARG A 61 -14.99 -12.54 1.70
C ARG A 61 -13.56 -13.09 1.79
N VAL A 62 -12.88 -12.92 2.92
CA VAL A 62 -11.60 -13.58 3.17
C VAL A 62 -11.90 -15.05 3.46
N PRO A 63 -11.30 -16.02 2.73
CA PRO A 63 -11.50 -17.44 3.00
C PRO A 63 -11.11 -17.77 4.44
N GLU A 64 -11.89 -18.61 5.12
CA GLU A 64 -11.63 -19.00 6.51
C GLU A 64 -10.29 -19.72 6.67
N SER A 65 -9.86 -20.44 5.64
CA SER A 65 -8.56 -21.12 5.56
C SER A 65 -7.38 -20.16 5.37
N SER A 66 -7.64 -18.89 5.02
CA SER A 66 -6.58 -17.91 4.80
C SER A 66 -5.85 -17.61 6.10
N ARG A 67 -4.53 -17.80 6.05
CA ARG A 67 -3.60 -17.49 7.14
C ARG A 67 -2.62 -16.38 6.77
N GLN A 68 -2.72 -15.83 5.57
CA GLN A 68 -1.91 -14.71 5.12
C GLN A 68 -2.76 -13.72 4.33
N ALA A 69 -2.69 -12.45 4.70
CA ALA A 69 -3.40 -11.38 4.00
C ALA A 69 -2.46 -10.20 3.77
N VAL A 70 -2.33 -9.77 2.52
CA VAL A 70 -1.77 -8.47 2.17
C VAL A 70 -2.91 -7.47 2.13
N VAL A 71 -2.98 -6.55 3.09
CA VAL A 71 -3.98 -5.48 3.06
C VAL A 71 -3.34 -4.23 2.47
N VAL A 72 -3.93 -3.68 1.41
CA VAL A 72 -3.48 -2.46 0.75
C VAL A 72 -4.45 -1.33 1.10
N TYR A 73 -4.02 -0.44 1.98
CA TYR A 73 -4.78 0.72 2.44
C TYR A 73 -4.47 1.93 1.57
N GLY A 74 -5.34 2.21 0.60
CA GLY A 74 -5.26 3.45 -0.19
C GLY A 74 -5.63 4.69 0.61
N GLU A 75 -4.90 5.78 0.44
CA GLU A 75 -5.14 7.04 1.18
C GLU A 75 -6.51 7.66 0.88
N GLY A 76 -7.00 7.52 -0.36
CA GLY A 76 -8.32 8.01 -0.75
C GLY A 76 -8.76 7.52 -2.12
N ARG A 77 -10.04 7.71 -2.43
CA ARG A 77 -10.69 7.20 -3.65
C ARG A 77 -10.00 7.59 -4.96
N ASP A 78 -9.39 8.77 -5.00
CA ASP A 78 -8.73 9.33 -6.18
C ASP A 78 -7.21 9.57 -5.96
N SER A 79 -6.64 9.00 -4.89
CA SER A 79 -5.21 9.06 -4.60
C SER A 79 -4.46 7.85 -5.16
N ALA A 80 -3.21 8.05 -5.59
CA ALA A 80 -2.31 6.98 -5.99
C ALA A 80 -1.53 6.37 -4.82
N ASP A 81 -1.56 7.01 -3.65
CA ASP A 81 -0.75 6.61 -2.50
C ASP A 81 -1.46 5.56 -1.65
N ALA A 82 -0.71 4.56 -1.20
CA ALA A 82 -1.19 3.49 -0.35
C ALA A 82 -0.11 2.99 0.63
N GLU A 83 -0.53 2.25 1.65
CA GLU A 83 0.33 1.38 2.46
C GLU A 83 -0.07 -0.07 2.23
N ALA A 84 0.90 -0.94 1.90
CA ALA A 84 0.69 -2.38 1.84
C ALA A 84 1.22 -3.03 3.13
N VAL A 85 0.39 -3.86 3.77
CA VAL A 85 0.70 -4.48 5.05
C VAL A 85 0.46 -5.99 4.95
N LEU A 86 1.46 -6.79 5.30
CA LEU A 86 1.31 -8.22 5.46
C LEU A 86 0.82 -8.54 6.89
N TYR A 87 -0.27 -9.28 6.96
CA TYR A 87 -0.77 -9.92 8.17
C TYR A 87 -0.65 -11.43 8.08
N THR A 88 -0.29 -12.07 9.18
CA THR A 88 -0.24 -13.53 9.31
C THR A 88 -1.15 -13.98 10.44
N ARG A 89 -1.96 -15.00 10.20
CA ARG A 89 -2.88 -15.55 11.19
C ARG A 89 -2.22 -16.65 12.02
N LYS A 90 -2.20 -16.47 13.34
CA LYS A 90 -1.79 -17.48 14.33
C LYS A 90 -2.98 -17.81 15.22
N GLY A 91 -3.42 -19.08 15.19
CA GLY A 91 -4.73 -19.44 15.73
C GLY A 91 -5.82 -18.60 15.06
N ASP A 92 -6.58 -17.88 15.86
CA ASP A 92 -7.62 -16.96 15.36
C ASP A 92 -7.18 -15.51 15.23
N THR A 93 -5.93 -15.20 15.59
CA THR A 93 -5.45 -13.81 15.66
C THR A 93 -4.63 -13.42 14.44
N TRP A 94 -4.87 -12.21 13.92
CA TRP A 94 -4.10 -11.61 12.83
C TRP A 94 -2.97 -10.72 13.37
N ASP A 95 -1.73 -11.14 13.13
CA ASP A 95 -0.54 -10.38 13.50
C ASP A 95 -0.06 -9.50 12.34
N ARG A 96 0.14 -8.20 12.59
CA ARG A 96 0.83 -7.30 11.65
C ARG A 96 2.30 -7.71 11.56
N THR A 97 2.73 -8.21 10.40
CA THR A 97 4.08 -8.73 10.20
C THR A 97 5.03 -7.66 9.65
N ARG A 98 4.64 -6.97 8.57
CA ARG A 98 5.48 -5.97 7.91
C ARG A 98 4.63 -5.03 7.06
N ALA A 99 5.13 -3.82 6.82
CA ALA A 99 4.46 -2.82 6.01
C ALA A 99 5.44 -2.09 5.09
N TRP A 100 4.93 -1.58 3.98
CA TRP A 100 5.67 -0.83 2.98
C TRP A 100 4.81 0.30 2.40
N PRO A 101 5.42 1.44 2.02
CA PRO A 101 4.75 2.36 1.11
C PRO A 101 4.44 1.63 -0.19
N ALA A 102 3.34 2.00 -0.83
CA ALA A 102 2.88 1.42 -2.08
C ALA A 102 2.21 2.48 -2.95
N HIS A 103 2.16 2.23 -4.26
CA HIS A 103 1.31 3.01 -5.16
C HIS A 103 0.27 2.12 -5.84
N ASN A 104 -0.97 2.59 -5.90
CA ASN A 104 -2.07 1.99 -6.64
C ASN A 104 -2.29 2.70 -7.98
N GLY A 105 -3.39 2.37 -8.68
CA GLY A 105 -3.77 3.04 -9.93
C GLY A 105 -3.77 4.56 -9.78
N LYS A 106 -3.19 5.28 -10.73
CA LYS A 106 -3.01 6.74 -10.65
C LYS A 106 -4.30 7.56 -10.58
N ARG A 107 -5.46 6.96 -10.85
CA ARG A 107 -6.78 7.58 -10.64
C ARG A 107 -7.48 7.04 -9.39
N GLY A 108 -6.75 6.34 -8.53
CA GLY A 108 -7.25 5.77 -7.29
C GLY A 108 -7.90 4.41 -7.44
N TRP A 109 -9.04 4.25 -6.78
CA TRP A 109 -9.66 2.97 -6.51
C TRP A 109 -11.07 2.88 -7.10
N THR A 110 -11.54 1.67 -7.40
CA THR A 110 -12.91 1.43 -7.89
C THR A 110 -13.41 0.02 -7.58
N PRO A 111 -14.67 -0.15 -7.15
CA PRO A 111 -15.29 -1.48 -7.06
C PRO A 111 -15.70 -2.04 -8.44
N ASP A 112 -15.84 -1.19 -9.47
CA ASP A 112 -16.14 -1.60 -10.85
C ASP A 112 -14.98 -1.23 -11.78
N HIS A 113 -13.87 -1.98 -11.68
CA HIS A 113 -12.72 -1.79 -12.55
C HIS A 113 -13.04 -2.15 -14.00
N ARG A 114 -12.47 -1.37 -14.92
CA ARG A 114 -12.55 -1.53 -16.38
C ARG A 114 -11.19 -1.33 -17.01
N ALA A 115 -10.94 -2.02 -18.12
CA ALA A 115 -9.72 -1.85 -18.89
C ALA A 115 -9.45 -0.36 -19.20
N GLY A 116 -8.25 0.12 -18.88
CA GLY A 116 -7.82 1.50 -19.17
C GLY A 116 -8.38 2.60 -18.25
N ASP A 117 -9.19 2.27 -17.24
CA ASP A 117 -9.74 3.26 -16.30
C ASP A 117 -8.67 3.91 -15.39
N LYS A 118 -7.48 3.29 -15.31
CA LYS A 118 -6.32 3.70 -14.49
C LYS A 118 -6.60 3.68 -12.99
N ARG A 119 -7.54 2.85 -12.55
CA ARG A 119 -7.91 2.64 -11.15
C ARG A 119 -7.59 1.21 -10.74
N SER A 120 -7.20 1.01 -9.48
CA SER A 120 -7.06 -0.33 -8.92
C SER A 120 -8.41 -0.91 -8.52
N PRO A 121 -8.66 -2.21 -8.75
CA PRO A 121 -9.90 -2.85 -8.30
C PRO A 121 -9.93 -2.94 -6.78
N SER A 122 -11.05 -2.56 -6.17
CA SER A 122 -11.25 -2.68 -4.73
C SER A 122 -11.98 -3.99 -4.39
N GLY A 123 -11.45 -4.78 -3.45
CA GLY A 123 -12.05 -6.06 -3.08
C GLY A 123 -11.10 -7.00 -2.34
N VAL A 124 -11.49 -8.28 -2.32
CA VAL A 124 -10.70 -9.39 -1.81
C VAL A 124 -10.41 -10.32 -2.98
N PHE A 125 -9.14 -10.66 -3.16
CA PHE A 125 -8.67 -11.53 -4.25
C PHE A 125 -7.61 -12.50 -3.69
N THR A 126 -7.53 -13.71 -4.22
CA THR A 126 -6.44 -14.63 -3.86
C THR A 126 -5.15 -14.24 -4.57
N LEU A 127 -4.02 -14.71 -4.01
CA LEU A 127 -2.69 -14.63 -4.61
C LEU A 127 -2.22 -16.06 -4.87
N SER A 128 -2.11 -16.47 -6.12
CA SER A 128 -1.88 -17.88 -6.46
C SER A 128 -0.58 -18.14 -7.20
N ASP A 129 -0.07 -17.16 -7.96
CA ASP A 129 1.08 -17.34 -8.83
C ASP A 129 2.00 -16.11 -8.79
N ALA A 130 3.28 -16.35 -9.02
CA ALA A 130 4.33 -15.35 -9.10
C ALA A 130 5.15 -15.50 -10.40
N GLY A 131 5.98 -14.51 -10.69
CA GLY A 131 6.86 -14.54 -11.85
C GLY A 131 7.63 -13.25 -12.05
N GLY A 132 8.18 -13.09 -13.25
CA GLY A 132 8.88 -11.88 -13.66
C GLY A 132 10.01 -12.14 -14.65
N VAL A 133 10.73 -11.09 -15.00
CA VAL A 133 11.92 -11.16 -15.87
C VAL A 133 13.09 -11.83 -15.14
N LEU A 134 13.23 -11.55 -13.85
CA LEU A 134 14.35 -12.02 -13.05
C LEU A 134 14.15 -13.46 -12.58
N ALA A 135 15.28 -14.10 -12.24
CA ALA A 135 15.26 -15.41 -11.62
C ALA A 135 14.49 -15.37 -10.30
N ASP A 136 13.89 -16.52 -9.96
CA ASP A 136 13.17 -16.73 -8.72
C ASP A 136 14.05 -16.35 -7.51
N PRO A 137 13.64 -15.37 -6.67
CA PRO A 137 14.40 -14.95 -5.50
C PRO A 137 14.22 -15.87 -4.27
N GLY A 138 13.61 -17.05 -4.43
CA GLY A 138 13.24 -17.99 -3.37
C GLY A 138 11.75 -17.95 -3.05
N ALA A 139 10.91 -17.80 -4.07
CA ALA A 139 9.48 -17.71 -3.99
C ALA A 139 8.87 -19.04 -3.53
N LYS A 140 7.85 -18.95 -2.70
CA LYS A 140 7.05 -20.11 -2.29
C LYS A 140 5.85 -20.36 -3.21
N LEU A 141 5.25 -19.29 -3.75
CA LEU A 141 4.26 -19.38 -4.81
C LEU A 141 4.91 -19.95 -6.08
N PRO A 142 4.16 -20.68 -6.93
CA PRO A 142 4.62 -21.06 -8.27
C PRO A 142 5.20 -19.87 -9.02
N TYR A 143 6.45 -19.97 -9.49
CA TYR A 143 7.17 -18.85 -10.09
C TYR A 143 7.49 -19.09 -11.57
N THR A 144 6.95 -18.24 -12.46
CA THR A 144 7.27 -18.26 -13.89
C THR A 144 8.28 -17.17 -14.24
N ARG A 145 9.50 -17.58 -14.61
CA ARG A 145 10.49 -16.66 -15.21
C ARG A 145 10.29 -16.56 -16.73
N SER A 146 10.12 -15.35 -17.26
CA SER A 146 10.04 -15.15 -18.71
C SER A 146 10.44 -13.74 -19.14
N ALA A 147 11.11 -13.63 -20.29
CA ALA A 147 11.37 -12.33 -20.91
C ALA A 147 10.08 -11.63 -21.38
N ALA A 148 8.97 -12.37 -21.53
CA ALA A 148 7.66 -11.82 -21.92
C ALA A 148 7.07 -10.85 -20.88
N PHE A 149 7.58 -10.84 -19.64
CA PHE A 149 7.22 -9.85 -18.63
C PHE A 149 7.85 -8.47 -18.88
N ALA A 150 8.91 -8.38 -19.70
CA ALA A 150 9.69 -7.16 -19.81
C ALA A 150 8.84 -5.97 -20.27
N ALA A 151 8.91 -4.87 -19.51
CA ALA A 151 8.28 -3.62 -19.89
C ALA A 151 8.84 -3.14 -21.25
N PRO A 152 8.00 -2.59 -22.14
CA PRO A 152 8.45 -2.08 -23.43
C PRO A 152 9.56 -1.02 -23.26
N ARG A 153 10.62 -1.10 -24.08
CA ARG A 153 11.72 -0.12 -24.07
C ARG A 153 11.31 1.27 -24.56
N SER A 154 10.11 1.40 -25.12
CA SER A 154 9.48 2.68 -25.45
C SER A 154 8.94 3.42 -24.22
N TRP A 155 8.76 2.75 -23.08
CA TRP A 155 8.36 3.40 -21.83
C TRP A 155 9.54 4.16 -21.21
N ALA A 156 9.24 5.12 -20.33
CA ALA A 156 10.26 5.83 -19.58
C ALA A 156 11.13 4.84 -18.77
N LYS A 157 12.42 5.14 -18.64
CA LYS A 157 13.41 4.24 -18.01
C LYS A 157 13.02 3.83 -16.58
N THR A 158 12.29 4.67 -15.87
CA THR A 158 11.75 4.38 -14.54
C THR A 158 10.87 3.14 -14.50
N HIS A 159 10.24 2.77 -15.62
CA HIS A 159 9.33 1.62 -15.71
C HIS A 159 9.98 0.33 -16.19
N TRP A 160 11.25 0.36 -16.58
CA TRP A 160 11.91 -0.79 -17.20
C TRP A 160 12.03 -2.01 -16.29
N HIS A 161 11.83 -1.81 -14.99
CA HIS A 161 11.96 -2.82 -13.95
C HIS A 161 10.64 -3.14 -13.25
N ASP A 162 9.51 -2.55 -13.68
CA ASP A 162 8.20 -2.73 -13.04
C ASP A 162 7.91 -4.22 -12.81
N PHE A 163 8.18 -5.04 -13.83
CA PHE A 163 7.84 -6.46 -13.86
C PHE A 163 9.06 -7.39 -13.72
N ASP A 164 10.15 -6.90 -13.13
CA ASP A 164 11.27 -7.76 -12.73
C ASP A 164 10.80 -8.85 -11.75
N TYR A 165 9.87 -8.48 -10.86
CA TYR A 165 9.14 -9.37 -9.97
C TYR A 165 7.64 -9.02 -9.96
N VAL A 166 6.81 -10.05 -10.03
CA VAL A 166 5.35 -9.99 -10.07
C VAL A 166 4.76 -11.03 -9.13
N ILE A 167 3.75 -10.64 -8.35
CA ILE A 167 2.80 -11.56 -7.71
C ILE A 167 1.43 -11.25 -8.30
N ALA A 168 0.74 -12.26 -8.80
CA ALA A 168 -0.53 -12.02 -9.44
C ALA A 168 -1.66 -11.87 -8.44
N ILE A 169 -2.50 -10.86 -8.70
CA ILE A 169 -3.79 -10.72 -8.04
C ILE A 169 -4.81 -11.45 -8.90
N ASP A 170 -5.62 -12.34 -8.28
CA ASP A 170 -6.62 -13.15 -8.99
C ASP A 170 -7.86 -12.36 -9.43
N TYR A 171 -7.66 -11.15 -9.96
CA TYR A 171 -8.66 -10.32 -10.60
C TYR A 171 -8.77 -10.66 -12.08
N ASN A 172 -9.93 -11.15 -12.51
CA ASN A 172 -10.26 -11.49 -13.90
C ASN A 172 -9.15 -12.30 -14.60
N ARG A 173 -8.70 -13.38 -13.97
CA ARG A 173 -7.72 -14.31 -14.51
C ARG A 173 -8.09 -15.73 -14.15
N VAL A 174 -7.47 -16.71 -14.80
CA VAL A 174 -7.52 -18.11 -14.35
C VAL A 174 -6.53 -18.26 -13.20
N LYS A 175 -6.99 -18.77 -12.05
CA LYS A 175 -6.14 -19.04 -10.86
C LYS A 175 -5.21 -20.23 -11.14
N GLY A 176 -3.97 -20.20 -10.68
CA GLY A 176 -3.01 -21.31 -10.83
C GLY A 176 -2.35 -21.38 -12.21
N THR A 177 -2.34 -20.26 -12.94
CA THR A 177 -1.66 -20.14 -14.24
C THR A 177 -0.52 -19.12 -14.16
N PRO A 178 0.44 -19.08 -15.09
CA PRO A 178 1.46 -18.04 -15.07
C PRO A 178 0.87 -16.62 -15.04
N PRO A 179 1.45 -15.64 -14.32
CA PRO A 179 0.89 -14.29 -14.25
C PRO A 179 0.69 -13.59 -15.61
N ASN A 180 1.46 -13.97 -16.64
CA ASN A 180 1.37 -13.48 -18.01
C ASN A 180 0.34 -14.23 -18.88
N ASP A 181 -0.41 -15.20 -18.33
CA ASP A 181 -1.54 -15.85 -19.00
C ASP A 181 -2.59 -14.79 -19.45
N PRO A 182 -2.97 -14.77 -20.75
CA PRO A 182 -3.88 -13.76 -21.29
C PRO A 182 -5.35 -14.02 -21.03
N ASN A 183 -5.75 -15.18 -20.52
CA ASN A 183 -7.16 -15.52 -20.38
C ASN A 183 -7.88 -14.60 -19.38
N ARG A 184 -8.95 -13.95 -19.85
CA ARG A 184 -9.85 -13.06 -19.09
C ARG A 184 -11.27 -13.62 -19.02
N PRO A 185 -11.61 -14.47 -18.04
CA PRO A 185 -12.93 -15.12 -17.96
C PRO A 185 -14.14 -14.17 -17.89
N ARG A 186 -13.94 -12.93 -17.44
CA ARG A 186 -14.97 -11.88 -17.36
C ARG A 186 -14.92 -10.90 -18.54
N GLY A 187 -14.19 -11.26 -19.61
CA GLY A 187 -13.99 -10.46 -20.81
C GLY A 187 -12.89 -9.40 -20.67
N GLU A 188 -12.41 -8.93 -21.82
CA GLU A 188 -11.34 -7.92 -21.93
C GLU A 188 -11.75 -6.57 -21.33
N ASP A 189 -13.02 -6.17 -21.44
CA ASP A 189 -13.53 -4.90 -20.93
C ASP A 189 -13.38 -4.74 -19.41
N LYS A 190 -13.33 -5.86 -18.68
CA LYS A 190 -13.07 -5.84 -17.24
C LYS A 190 -11.61 -5.59 -16.90
N GLY A 191 -10.71 -5.65 -17.87
CA GLY A 191 -9.27 -5.56 -17.66
C GLY A 191 -8.71 -6.80 -16.96
N GLY A 192 -7.42 -6.80 -16.70
CA GLY A 192 -6.73 -7.87 -15.99
C GLY A 192 -5.25 -7.53 -15.89
N TYR A 193 -4.38 -8.53 -15.75
CA TYR A 193 -2.95 -8.31 -15.47
C TYR A 193 -2.73 -7.35 -14.29
N ILE A 194 -3.58 -7.48 -13.26
CA ILE A 194 -3.46 -6.74 -12.02
C ILE A 194 -2.48 -7.49 -11.13
N TRP A 195 -1.38 -6.84 -10.79
CA TRP A 195 -0.26 -7.47 -10.10
C TRP A 195 0.20 -6.64 -8.91
N LEU A 196 0.88 -7.29 -7.96
CA LEU A 196 1.88 -6.66 -7.12
C LEU A 196 3.21 -6.66 -7.88
N HIS A 197 3.87 -5.51 -8.01
CA HIS A 197 5.12 -5.41 -8.77
C HIS A 197 6.10 -4.36 -8.20
N LEU A 198 7.27 -4.19 -8.83
CA LEU A 198 8.27 -3.23 -8.34
C LEU A 198 7.80 -1.78 -8.51
N ASP A 199 8.00 -0.98 -7.47
CA ASP A 199 7.67 0.44 -7.49
C ASP A 199 8.59 1.26 -8.41
N HIS A 200 7.97 2.18 -9.13
CA HIS A 200 8.60 3.16 -10.02
C HIS A 200 8.37 4.61 -9.55
N GLY A 201 7.81 4.81 -8.35
CA GLY A 201 7.69 6.11 -7.69
C GLY A 201 6.45 6.93 -8.06
N SER A 202 5.44 6.33 -8.67
CA SER A 202 4.16 7.00 -8.96
C SER A 202 3.02 6.01 -9.18
N GLY A 203 1.78 6.51 -9.31
CA GLY A 203 0.61 5.68 -9.56
C GLY A 203 0.70 4.80 -10.81
N THR A 204 0.17 3.59 -10.71
CA THR A 204 0.18 2.57 -11.76
C THR A 204 -0.99 2.74 -12.75
N SER A 205 -1.15 1.81 -13.69
CA SER A 205 -2.37 1.71 -14.52
C SER A 205 -3.50 0.87 -13.90
N GLY A 206 -3.31 0.32 -12.70
CA GLY A 206 -4.30 -0.52 -11.99
C GLY A 206 -3.66 -1.52 -11.02
N CYS A 207 -2.39 -1.86 -11.20
CA CYS A 207 -1.59 -2.66 -10.27
C CYS A 207 -1.35 -1.97 -8.92
N VAL A 208 -0.78 -2.71 -7.98
CA VAL A 208 -0.17 -2.15 -6.76
C VAL A 208 1.33 -2.36 -6.86
N SER A 209 2.10 -1.32 -6.61
CA SER A 209 3.56 -1.39 -6.68
C SER A 209 4.17 -1.19 -5.29
N LEU A 210 5.26 -1.91 -5.02
CA LEU A 210 5.96 -1.91 -3.73
C LEU A 210 7.48 -1.81 -3.95
N PRO A 211 8.25 -1.30 -2.96
CA PRO A 211 9.70 -1.36 -3.00
C PRO A 211 10.21 -2.79 -3.24
N LYS A 212 11.34 -2.93 -3.92
CA LYS A 212 11.96 -4.23 -4.22
C LYS A 212 12.12 -5.12 -2.99
N THR A 213 12.51 -4.54 -1.86
CA THR A 213 12.64 -5.25 -0.58
C THR A 213 11.31 -5.82 -0.08
N GLY A 214 10.19 -5.15 -0.37
CA GLY A 214 8.84 -5.66 -0.07
C GLY A 214 8.44 -6.79 -1.00
N MET A 215 8.64 -6.63 -2.30
CA MET A 215 8.35 -7.69 -3.28
C MET A 215 9.15 -8.96 -3.01
N GLU A 216 10.46 -8.86 -2.77
CA GLU A 216 11.27 -10.03 -2.43
C GLU A 216 10.84 -10.70 -1.11
N TYR A 217 10.45 -9.90 -0.11
CA TYR A 217 9.96 -10.43 1.15
C TYR A 217 8.64 -11.19 0.96
N LEU A 218 7.69 -10.60 0.23
CA LEU A 218 6.41 -11.24 -0.07
C LEU A 218 6.62 -12.54 -0.84
N LEU A 219 7.47 -12.56 -1.89
CA LEU A 219 7.76 -13.77 -2.65
C LEU A 219 8.29 -14.91 -1.76
N ARG A 220 9.22 -14.62 -0.86
CA ARG A 220 9.80 -15.61 0.07
C ARG A 220 8.86 -16.03 1.21
N THR A 221 7.75 -15.32 1.40
CA THR A 221 6.90 -15.47 2.60
C THR A 221 5.50 -16.00 2.28
N LEU A 222 4.87 -15.54 1.20
CA LEU A 222 3.52 -15.93 0.81
C LEU A 222 3.51 -17.41 0.42
N ASP A 223 2.87 -18.21 1.23
CA ASP A 223 2.89 -19.66 1.19
C ASP A 223 1.58 -20.15 0.57
N PRO A 224 1.59 -20.91 -0.53
CA PRO A 224 0.34 -21.39 -1.14
C PRO A 224 -0.52 -22.20 -0.16
N GLU A 225 0.08 -22.92 0.79
CA GLU A 225 -0.64 -23.70 1.81
C GLU A 225 -1.28 -22.83 2.91
N ALA A 226 -0.94 -21.53 2.95
CA ALA A 226 -1.54 -20.56 3.86
C ALA A 226 -2.67 -19.75 3.21
N ASP A 227 -3.11 -20.14 2.00
CA ASP A 227 -4.18 -19.50 1.23
C ASP A 227 -4.07 -17.96 1.20
N PRO A 228 -2.99 -17.39 0.63
CA PRO A 228 -2.72 -15.98 0.74
C PRO A 228 -3.73 -15.17 -0.08
N VAL A 229 -4.21 -14.08 0.51
CA VAL A 229 -5.13 -13.13 -0.14
C VAL A 229 -4.57 -11.73 -0.15
N VAL A 230 -5.12 -10.90 -1.04
CA VAL A 230 -5.02 -9.44 -0.96
C VAL A 230 -6.39 -8.84 -0.67
N VAL A 231 -6.45 -7.93 0.29
CA VAL A 231 -7.61 -7.07 0.56
C VAL A 231 -7.20 -5.65 0.21
N MET A 232 -7.80 -5.05 -0.80
CA MET A 232 -7.29 -3.78 -1.35
C MET A 232 -8.41 -2.80 -1.65
N GLY A 233 -8.15 -1.52 -1.38
CA GLY A 233 -9.11 -0.44 -1.55
C GLY A 233 -8.66 0.82 -0.82
N GLU A 234 -9.33 1.94 -1.07
CA GLU A 234 -9.17 3.12 -0.22
C GLU A 234 -9.80 2.91 1.17
N LYS A 235 -9.26 3.59 2.19
CA LYS A 235 -9.58 3.35 3.60
C LYS A 235 -11.08 3.38 3.94
N GLN A 236 -11.91 4.23 3.31
CA GLN A 236 -13.35 4.25 3.60
C GLN A 236 -14.05 3.02 3.01
N TYR A 237 -13.81 2.69 1.74
CA TYR A 237 -14.29 1.45 1.11
C TYR A 237 -13.94 0.19 1.90
N LEU A 238 -12.72 0.15 2.48
CA LEU A 238 -12.26 -0.99 3.28
C LEU A 238 -13.06 -1.13 4.59
N LYS A 239 -13.39 -0.02 5.25
CA LYS A 239 -14.13 0.00 6.51
C LYS A 239 -15.60 -0.40 6.36
N GLY A 240 -16.18 -0.23 5.18
CA GLY A 240 -17.59 -0.54 4.90
C GLY A 240 -18.46 0.70 4.86
#